data_AF-A0A7X3VMF9-F1
#
_entry.id   AF-A0A7X3VMF9-F1
#
_cell.length_a   1.000
_cell.length_b   1.000
_cell.length_c   1.000
_cell.angle_alpha   90.00
_cell.angle_beta   90.00
_cell.angle_gamma   90.00
#
_symmetry.space_group_name_H-M   'P 1'
#
loop_
_entity.id
_entity.type
_entity.pdbx_description
1 polymer ?
#
loop_
_entity_poly.entity_id
_entity_poly.type
_entity_poly.pdbx_seq_one_letter_code
_entity_poly.pdbx_strand_id
1 'polypeptide(L)'
;MTEKLVVPAVDMFVYAGLPLWLTYFSRFPSLAAASGLWIAFTRDAYQRIGGHQAVSNQIVEDVELSRLAKKSGIRILTLAGTGVVSCRMYHSFSEVWNGFSKNLFGLVHYKTIPFFTLMLALFTTCVLPYITVWFVSLRELSIVAIVMNIAMRMVLALKYRHPFFTSVILHPFGILLTLLIGINSFFQVRRGRLQWKGRQINLQVNE
;
A
#
# COMPACT_ATOMS: atom_id res chain seq x y z
N MET A 1 -15.75 3.90 8.32
CA MET A 1 -15.08 5.20 8.57
C MET A 1 -13.56 5.06 8.52
N THR A 2 -12.98 4.11 9.26
CA THR A 2 -11.53 3.84 9.28
C THR A 2 -10.93 3.48 7.92
N GLU A 3 -11.62 2.67 7.10
CA GLU A 3 -11.16 2.32 5.75
C GLU A 3 -10.91 3.58 4.88
N LYS A 4 -11.76 4.60 5.03
CA LYS A 4 -11.68 5.87 4.28
C LYS A 4 -10.53 6.77 4.74
N LEU A 5 -9.84 6.41 5.81
CA LEU A 5 -8.64 7.08 6.31
C LEU A 5 -7.37 6.33 5.89
N VAL A 6 -7.37 5.00 6.02
CA VAL A 6 -6.18 4.17 5.76
C VAL A 6 -6.00 3.86 4.28
N VAL A 7 -7.07 3.53 3.56
CA VAL A 7 -6.98 3.16 2.14
C VAL A 7 -6.36 4.28 1.29
N PRO A 8 -6.81 5.56 1.38
CA PRO A 8 -6.17 6.64 0.62
C PRO A 8 -4.72 6.90 1.04
N ALA A 9 -4.35 6.59 2.29
CA ALA A 9 -2.97 6.70 2.75
C ALA A 9 -2.07 5.67 2.08
N VAL A 10 -2.53 4.42 1.99
CA VAL A 10 -1.84 3.33 1.30
C VAL A 10 -1.81 3.57 -0.20
N ASP A 11 -2.91 4.03 -0.82
CA ASP A 11 -2.97 4.36 -2.24
C ASP A 11 -1.97 5.47 -2.61
N MET A 12 -1.85 6.51 -1.79
CA MET A 12 -0.81 7.53 -2.00
C MET A 12 0.58 6.91 -2.03
N PHE A 13 0.88 5.99 -1.11
CA PHE A 13 2.17 5.32 -1.08
C PHE A 13 2.40 4.48 -2.34
N VAL A 14 1.40 3.68 -2.74
CA VAL A 14 1.47 2.84 -3.95
C VAL A 14 1.67 3.70 -5.20
N TYR A 15 0.90 4.78 -5.35
CA TYR A 15 1.00 5.64 -6.53
C TYR A 15 2.26 6.50 -6.57
N ALA A 16 2.83 6.83 -5.40
CA ALA A 16 4.12 7.52 -5.32
C ALA A 16 5.29 6.57 -5.63
N GLY A 17 5.24 5.33 -5.14
CA GLY A 17 6.29 4.33 -5.36
C GLY A 17 6.23 3.65 -6.73
N LEU A 18 5.04 3.59 -7.34
CA LEU A 18 4.81 2.89 -8.60
C LEU A 18 3.82 3.65 -9.50
N PRO A 19 4.33 4.38 -10.51
CA PRO A 19 3.48 4.87 -11.59
C PRO A 19 2.84 3.68 -12.32
N LEU A 20 1.54 3.48 -12.17
CA LEU A 20 0.87 2.22 -12.55
C LEU A 20 1.05 1.85 -14.04
N TRP A 21 1.13 2.82 -14.93
CA TRP A 21 1.39 2.56 -16.36
C TRP A 21 2.73 1.83 -16.60
N LEU A 22 3.66 1.92 -15.67
CA LEU A 22 5.01 1.37 -15.78
C LEU A 22 4.95 -0.15 -15.65
N THR A 23 3.90 -0.70 -15.03
CA THR A 23 3.69 -2.14 -15.01
C THR A 23 3.56 -2.72 -16.42
N TYR A 24 2.99 -1.95 -17.36
CA TYR A 24 2.82 -2.40 -18.75
C TYR A 24 4.10 -2.28 -19.58
N PHE A 25 4.81 -1.15 -19.45
CA PHE A 25 6.01 -0.88 -20.26
C PHE A 25 7.26 -1.59 -19.74
N SER A 26 7.38 -1.78 -18.42
CA SER A 26 8.55 -2.40 -17.83
C SER A 26 8.42 -3.92 -17.73
N ARG A 27 9.50 -4.62 -18.07
CA ARG A 27 9.61 -6.08 -17.89
C ARG A 27 10.14 -6.48 -16.52
N PHE A 28 10.59 -5.51 -15.69
CA PHE A 28 11.16 -5.83 -14.38
C PHE A 28 10.11 -6.44 -13.46
N PRO A 29 10.35 -7.66 -12.90
CA PRO A 29 9.43 -8.30 -11.98
C PRO A 29 9.24 -7.53 -10.66
N SER A 30 10.18 -6.66 -10.30
CA SER A 30 10.06 -5.76 -9.13
C SER A 30 8.96 -4.70 -9.30
N LEU A 31 8.56 -4.41 -10.54
CA LEU A 31 7.45 -3.50 -10.88
C LEU A 31 6.17 -4.28 -11.17
N ALA A 32 6.00 -5.43 -10.53
CA ALA A 32 4.76 -6.19 -10.50
C ALA A 32 3.83 -5.59 -9.44
N ALA A 33 2.58 -5.36 -9.82
CA ALA A 33 1.54 -4.95 -8.90
C ALA A 33 0.21 -5.49 -9.41
N ALA A 34 -0.59 -6.02 -8.51
CA ALA A 34 -1.99 -6.34 -8.76
C ALA A 34 -2.74 -6.22 -7.44
N SER A 35 -4.06 -6.12 -7.54
CA SER A 35 -4.95 -6.14 -6.40
C SER A 35 -5.88 -7.33 -6.53
N GLY A 36 -5.90 -8.21 -5.52
CA GLY A 36 -6.78 -9.36 -5.47
C GLY A 36 -8.27 -9.01 -5.47
N LEU A 37 -8.63 -7.72 -5.36
CA LEU A 37 -10.02 -7.25 -5.49
C LEU A 37 -10.55 -7.42 -6.92
N TRP A 38 -9.69 -7.26 -7.93
CA TRP A 38 -10.06 -7.45 -9.32
C TRP A 38 -8.85 -7.72 -10.19
N ILE A 39 -8.79 -8.90 -10.82
CA ILE A 39 -7.75 -9.29 -11.76
C ILE A 39 -8.40 -10.06 -12.91
N ALA A 40 -7.97 -9.76 -14.13
CA ALA A 40 -8.39 -10.47 -15.33
C ALA A 40 -7.17 -11.01 -16.08
N PHE A 41 -7.27 -12.24 -16.57
CA PHE A 41 -6.27 -12.88 -17.42
C PHE A 41 -6.96 -13.53 -18.61
N THR A 42 -6.28 -13.56 -19.76
CA THR A 42 -6.64 -14.51 -20.81
C THR A 42 -6.40 -15.93 -20.30
N ARG A 43 -7.22 -16.89 -20.74
CA ARG A 43 -7.09 -18.31 -20.37
C ARG A 43 -5.66 -18.83 -20.55
N ASP A 44 -5.07 -18.57 -21.71
CA ASP A 44 -3.72 -19.06 -22.06
C ASP A 44 -2.65 -18.48 -21.14
N ALA A 45 -2.68 -17.16 -20.88
CA ALA A 45 -1.76 -16.52 -19.94
C ALA A 45 -1.88 -17.10 -18.53
N TYR A 46 -3.11 -17.32 -18.04
CA TYR A 46 -3.36 -17.85 -16.71
C TYR A 46 -2.87 -19.30 -16.55
N GLN A 47 -3.09 -20.15 -17.55
CA GLN A 47 -2.58 -21.52 -17.57
C GLN A 47 -1.06 -21.56 -17.68
N ARG A 48 -0.47 -20.70 -18.50
CA ARG A 48 0.98 -20.61 -18.70
C ARG A 48 1.75 -20.27 -17.42
N ILE A 49 1.15 -19.48 -16.53
CA ILE A 49 1.76 -19.14 -15.23
C ILE A 49 1.40 -20.14 -14.11
N GLY A 50 0.64 -21.20 -14.41
CA GLY A 50 0.18 -22.19 -13.44
C GLY A 50 -0.99 -21.74 -12.56
N GLY A 51 -1.57 -20.57 -12.84
CA GLY A 51 -2.69 -19.99 -12.10
C GLY A 51 -2.43 -19.81 -10.60
N HIS A 52 -3.51 -19.74 -9.81
CA HIS A 52 -3.43 -19.56 -8.35
C HIS A 52 -2.74 -20.72 -7.62
N GLN A 53 -2.67 -21.92 -8.22
CA GLN A 53 -1.93 -23.04 -7.64
C GLN A 53 -0.43 -22.73 -7.53
N ALA A 54 0.14 -21.97 -8.48
CA ALA A 54 1.55 -21.58 -8.46
C ALA A 54 1.90 -20.60 -7.31
N VAL A 55 0.91 -19.92 -6.73
CA VAL A 55 1.10 -18.91 -5.68
C VAL A 55 0.36 -19.24 -4.38
N SER A 56 -0.16 -20.46 -4.23
CA SER A 56 -1.00 -20.84 -3.08
C SER A 56 -0.32 -20.70 -1.71
N ASN A 57 1.01 -20.74 -1.70
CA ASN A 57 1.84 -20.61 -0.50
C ASN A 57 2.33 -19.16 -0.27
N GLN A 58 1.87 -18.21 -1.08
CA GLN A 58 2.25 -16.80 -1.00
C GLN A 58 1.19 -15.98 -0.25
N ILE A 59 1.64 -14.99 0.51
CA ILE A 59 0.77 -14.11 1.29
C ILE A 59 0.08 -13.07 0.42
N VAL A 60 0.82 -12.59 -0.58
CA VAL A 60 0.43 -11.55 -1.53
C VAL A 60 0.28 -12.20 -2.89
N GLU A 61 -0.65 -13.17 -2.96
CA GLU A 61 -0.88 -14.05 -4.12
C GLU A 61 -1.13 -13.27 -5.41
N ASP A 62 -1.82 -12.13 -5.30
CA ASP A 62 -2.13 -11.21 -6.39
C ASP A 62 -0.87 -10.59 -7.01
N VAL A 63 -0.01 -10.00 -6.17
CA VAL A 63 1.26 -9.42 -6.63
C VAL A 63 2.17 -10.51 -7.18
N GLU A 64 2.17 -11.69 -6.56
CA GLU A 64 2.98 -12.82 -7.01
C GLU A 64 2.51 -13.39 -8.36
N LEU A 65 1.20 -13.45 -8.63
CA LEU A 65 0.68 -13.76 -9.97
C LEU A 65 1.14 -12.75 -11.02
N SER A 66 1.07 -11.46 -10.69
CA SER A 66 1.58 -10.39 -11.56
C SER A 66 3.08 -10.55 -11.83
N ARG A 67 3.85 -10.92 -10.81
CA ARG A 67 5.30 -11.17 -10.89
C ARG A 67 5.62 -12.38 -11.76
N LEU A 68 4.92 -13.49 -11.59
CA LEU A 68 5.08 -14.70 -12.42
C LEU A 68 4.74 -14.44 -13.88
N ALA A 69 3.69 -13.66 -14.14
CA ALA A 69 3.34 -13.26 -15.50
C ALA A 69 4.46 -12.45 -16.15
N LYS A 70 5.02 -11.45 -15.45
CA LYS A 70 6.17 -10.69 -15.95
C LYS A 70 7.40 -11.56 -16.19
N LYS A 71 7.72 -12.48 -15.28
CA LYS A 71 8.82 -13.46 -15.45
C LYS A 71 8.61 -14.37 -16.67
N SER A 72 7.35 -14.67 -16.99
CA SER A 72 6.96 -15.46 -18.16
C SER A 72 6.90 -14.63 -19.46
N GLY A 73 7.30 -13.36 -19.43
CA GLY A 73 7.26 -12.45 -20.58
C GLY A 73 5.87 -11.94 -20.95
N ILE A 74 4.87 -12.14 -20.08
CA ILE A 74 3.50 -11.64 -20.28
C ILE A 74 3.44 -10.18 -19.80
N ARG A 75 2.86 -9.29 -20.62
CA ARG A 75 2.64 -7.90 -20.25
C ARG A 75 1.44 -7.79 -19.31
N ILE A 76 1.59 -7.03 -18.23
CA ILE A 76 0.54 -6.80 -17.23
C ILE A 76 0.29 -5.30 -17.10
N LEU A 77 -0.97 -4.88 -17.22
CA LEU A 77 -1.38 -3.50 -16.97
C LEU A 77 -2.12 -3.42 -15.64
N THR A 78 -1.64 -2.56 -14.75
CA THR A 78 -2.29 -2.25 -13.49
C THR A 78 -2.91 -0.86 -13.61
N LEU A 79 -4.18 -0.73 -13.22
CA LEU A 79 -4.91 0.53 -13.24
C LEU A 79 -5.59 0.73 -11.88
N ALA A 80 -5.90 1.98 -11.54
CA ALA A 80 -6.55 2.31 -10.28
C ALA A 80 -8.01 1.81 -10.17
N GLY A 81 -8.62 1.37 -11.29
CA GLY A 81 -10.00 0.88 -11.30
C GLY A 81 -11.07 1.95 -11.05
N THR A 82 -10.68 3.21 -10.91
CA THR A 82 -11.56 4.35 -10.59
C THR A 82 -12.71 4.46 -11.59
N GLY A 83 -13.95 4.34 -11.10
CA GLY A 83 -15.16 4.45 -11.92
C GLY A 83 -15.50 3.20 -12.74
N VAL A 84 -14.72 2.13 -12.63
CA VAL A 84 -14.94 0.86 -13.35
C VAL A 84 -15.28 -0.27 -12.39
N VAL A 85 -14.59 -0.34 -11.25
CA VAL A 85 -14.79 -1.38 -10.24
C VAL A 85 -15.04 -0.71 -8.88
N SER A 86 -16.04 -1.22 -8.15
CA SER A 86 -16.30 -0.85 -6.76
C SER A 86 -16.14 -2.08 -5.88
N CYS A 87 -15.29 -1.97 -4.87
CA CYS A 87 -15.10 -3.03 -3.90
C CYS A 87 -14.96 -2.42 -2.50
N ARG A 88 -15.54 -3.10 -1.51
CA ARG A 88 -15.37 -2.77 -0.11
C ARG A 88 -14.55 -3.88 0.55
N MET A 89 -13.29 -3.58 0.83
CA MET A 89 -12.34 -4.58 1.33
C MET A 89 -12.54 -4.90 2.81
N TYR A 90 -12.99 -3.94 3.61
CA TYR A 90 -13.08 -4.07 5.06
C TYR A 90 -14.37 -3.46 5.61
N HIS A 91 -15.00 -4.15 6.56
CA HIS A 91 -16.25 -3.72 7.18
C HIS A 91 -16.06 -3.13 8.59
N SER A 92 -14.93 -3.42 9.23
CA SER A 92 -14.63 -3.01 10.62
C SER A 92 -13.21 -2.46 10.79
N PHE A 93 -12.96 -1.75 11.90
CA PHE A 93 -11.61 -1.28 12.26
C PHE A 93 -10.64 -2.46 12.44
N SER A 94 -11.09 -3.53 13.09
CA SER A 94 -10.29 -4.74 13.31
C SER A 94 -9.85 -5.37 12.00
N GLU A 95 -10.75 -5.42 11.00
CA GLU A 95 -10.42 -5.92 9.67
C GLU A 95 -9.40 -5.04 8.94
N VAL A 96 -9.53 -3.71 9.00
CA VAL A 96 -8.54 -2.77 8.45
C VAL A 96 -7.18 -2.96 9.12
N TRP A 97 -7.16 -3.01 10.46
CA TRP A 97 -5.95 -3.17 11.25
C TRP A 97 -5.23 -4.48 10.91
N ASN A 98 -5.93 -5.62 11.04
CA ASN A 98 -5.35 -6.92 10.76
C ASN A 98 -5.00 -7.10 9.28
N GLY A 99 -5.85 -6.59 8.40
CA GLY A 99 -5.70 -6.69 6.95
C GLY A 99 -4.51 -5.92 6.40
N PHE A 100 -4.22 -4.73 6.90
CA PHE A 100 -3.02 -3.98 6.51
C PHE A 100 -1.78 -4.39 7.29
N SER A 101 -1.92 -4.79 8.56
CA SER A 101 -0.77 -5.27 9.34
C SER A 101 -0.15 -6.55 8.77
N LYS A 102 -0.81 -7.32 7.92
CA LYS A 102 -0.14 -8.42 7.20
C LYS A 102 0.72 -7.97 6.01
N ASN A 103 0.37 -6.83 5.40
CA ASN A 103 0.92 -6.44 4.09
C ASN A 103 1.98 -5.34 4.21
N LEU A 104 1.88 -4.42 5.18
CA LEU A 104 2.72 -3.23 5.23
C LEU A 104 4.22 -3.53 5.32
N PHE A 105 4.65 -4.49 6.15
CA PHE A 105 6.06 -4.89 6.19
C PHE A 105 6.49 -5.70 4.95
N GLY A 106 5.55 -6.43 4.35
CA GLY A 106 5.77 -7.15 3.09
C GLY A 106 6.01 -6.24 1.89
N LEU A 107 5.52 -5.00 1.91
CA LEU A 107 5.74 -4.01 0.83
C LEU A 107 7.22 -3.73 0.56
N VAL A 108 8.07 -3.84 1.59
CA VAL A 108 9.52 -3.66 1.48
C VAL A 108 10.27 -5.00 1.58
N HIS A 109 9.59 -6.09 1.20
CA HIS A 109 10.12 -7.45 1.25
C HIS A 109 10.68 -7.84 2.62
N TYR A 110 10.00 -7.42 3.71
CA TYR A 110 10.40 -7.74 5.08
C TYR A 110 11.81 -7.23 5.47
N LYS A 111 12.35 -6.24 4.76
CA LYS A 111 13.63 -5.62 5.09
C LYS A 111 13.45 -4.50 6.11
N THR A 112 14.12 -4.62 7.25
CA THR A 112 13.99 -3.70 8.39
C THR A 112 14.42 -2.27 8.08
N ILE A 113 15.61 -2.07 7.50
CA ILE A 113 16.14 -0.72 7.19
C ILE A 113 15.20 0.07 6.27
N PRO A 114 14.85 -0.40 5.06
CA PRO A 114 13.97 0.36 4.16
C PRO A 114 12.58 0.55 4.75
N PHE A 115 12.09 -0.37 5.58
CA PHE A 115 10.83 -0.19 6.30
C PHE A 115 10.85 1.04 7.19
N PHE A 116 11.81 1.11 8.13
CA PHE A 116 11.89 2.24 9.06
C PHE A 116 12.28 3.55 8.36
N THR A 117 13.12 3.51 7.33
CA THR A 117 13.40 4.70 6.49
C THR A 117 12.11 5.24 5.86
N LEU A 118 11.27 4.37 5.33
CA LEU A 118 9.99 4.76 4.76
C LEU A 118 9.03 5.31 5.82
N MET A 119 8.91 4.64 6.98
CA MET A 119 8.07 5.12 8.08
C MET A 119 8.50 6.50 8.56
N LEU A 120 9.81 6.71 8.70
CA LEU A 120 10.38 7.99 9.10
C LEU A 120 10.09 9.06 8.04
N ALA A 121 10.30 8.77 6.76
CA ALA A 121 10.00 9.69 5.67
C ALA A 121 8.51 10.08 5.65
N LEU A 122 7.59 9.14 5.85
CA LEU A 122 6.16 9.43 5.93
C LEU A 122 5.84 10.31 7.15
N PHE A 123 6.44 10.04 8.31
CA PHE A 123 6.24 10.85 9.49
C PHE A 123 6.77 12.28 9.31
N THR A 124 8.00 12.44 8.83
CA THR A 124 8.64 13.76 8.67
C THR A 124 7.98 14.60 7.59
N THR A 125 7.45 14.00 6.53
CA THR A 125 6.82 14.74 5.43
C THR A 125 5.33 15.01 5.66
N CYS A 126 4.60 14.08 6.27
CA CYS A 126 3.13 14.14 6.33
C CYS A 126 2.57 14.46 7.73
N VAL A 127 3.37 14.34 8.81
CA VAL A 127 2.90 14.56 10.19
C VAL A 127 3.69 15.67 10.87
N LEU A 128 5.02 15.63 10.79
CA LEU A 128 5.89 16.59 11.47
C LEU A 128 5.59 18.07 11.13
N PRO A 129 5.23 18.46 9.89
CA PRO A 129 4.91 19.86 9.58
C PRO A 129 3.76 20.43 10.43
N TYR A 130 2.77 19.60 10.77
CA TYR A 130 1.63 19.98 11.60
C TYR A 130 2.00 20.19 13.08
N ILE A 131 3.12 19.62 13.52
CA ILE A 131 3.67 19.81 14.86
C ILE A 131 4.60 21.04 14.85
N THR A 132 5.47 21.14 13.85
CA THR A 132 6.49 22.19 13.78
C THR A 132 5.93 23.59 13.48
N VAL A 133 4.71 23.69 12.93
CA VAL A 133 4.03 24.98 12.66
C VAL A 133 3.83 25.84 13.90
N TRP A 134 3.75 25.21 15.08
CA TRP A 134 3.59 25.90 16.36
C TRP A 134 4.89 26.56 16.85
N PHE A 135 6.04 26.21 16.27
CA PHE A 135 7.33 26.77 16.60
C PHE A 135 7.65 27.93 15.66
N VAL A 136 7.87 29.13 16.21
CA VAL A 136 8.05 30.37 15.43
C VAL A 136 9.20 30.26 14.42
N SER A 137 10.29 29.59 14.78
CA SER A 137 11.47 29.42 13.92
C SER A 137 11.23 28.54 12.69
N LEU A 138 10.23 27.64 12.72
CA LEU A 138 9.96 26.68 11.65
C LEU A 138 8.63 26.93 10.93
N ARG A 139 7.83 27.89 11.42
CA ARG A 139 6.44 28.11 11.00
C ARG A 139 6.27 28.26 9.49
N GLU A 140 7.07 29.12 8.85
CA GLU A 140 6.95 29.38 7.40
C GLU A 140 7.20 28.11 6.58
N LEU A 141 8.27 27.37 6.91
CA LEU A 141 8.58 26.11 6.26
C LEU A 141 7.48 25.06 6.48
N SER A 142 6.93 25.00 7.69
CA SER A 142 5.82 24.11 8.03
C SER A 142 4.56 24.44 7.26
N ILE A 143 4.22 25.73 7.10
CA ILE A 143 3.05 26.16 6.31
C ILE A 143 3.22 25.72 4.85
N VAL A 144 4.37 25.97 4.24
CA VAL A 144 4.65 25.54 2.86
C VAL A 144 4.51 24.02 2.72
N ALA A 145 5.08 23.24 3.64
CA ALA A 145 4.99 21.79 3.64
C ALA A 145 3.53 21.31 3.81
N ILE A 146 2.75 21.93 4.70
CA ILE A 146 1.32 21.61 4.89
C ILE A 146 0.53 21.89 3.61
N VAL A 147 0.74 23.06 2.99
CA VAL A 147 0.05 23.43 1.74
C VAL A 147 0.39 22.45 0.62
N MET A 148 1.67 22.08 0.47
CA MET A 148 2.09 21.07 -0.51
C MET A 148 1.44 19.71 -0.26
N ASN A 149 1.36 19.27 1.00
CA ASN A 149 0.68 18.02 1.37
C ASN A 149 -0.81 18.05 1.01
N ILE A 150 -1.51 19.14 1.36
CA ILE A 150 -2.93 19.32 1.05
C ILE A 150 -3.15 19.35 -0.46
N ALA A 151 -2.32 20.08 -1.20
CA ALA A 151 -2.41 20.15 -2.66
C ALA A 151 -2.20 18.77 -3.32
N MET A 152 -1.16 18.04 -2.91
CA MET A 152 -0.92 16.68 -3.38
C MET A 152 -2.11 15.76 -3.08
N ARG A 153 -2.65 15.84 -1.85
CA ARG A 153 -3.81 15.04 -1.44
C ARG A 153 -5.07 15.40 -2.23
N MET A 154 -5.26 16.67 -2.54
CA MET A 154 -6.38 17.14 -3.36
C MET A 154 -6.29 16.57 -4.78
N VAL A 155 -5.10 16.60 -5.40
CA VAL A 155 -4.88 16.01 -6.73
C VAL A 155 -5.21 14.52 -6.73
N LEU A 156 -4.73 13.76 -5.75
CA LEU A 156 -5.02 12.33 -5.63
C LEU A 156 -6.51 12.07 -5.37
N ALA A 157 -7.14 12.84 -4.50
CA ALA A 157 -8.55 12.70 -4.19
C ALA A 157 -9.45 12.95 -5.41
N LEU A 158 -9.13 13.97 -6.22
CA LEU A 158 -9.85 14.26 -7.45
C LEU A 158 -9.59 13.19 -8.53
N LYS A 159 -8.32 12.80 -8.72
CA LYS A 159 -7.93 11.82 -9.75
C LYS A 159 -8.53 10.44 -9.49
N TYR A 160 -8.52 9.98 -8.24
CA TYR A 160 -8.95 8.63 -7.86
C TYR A 160 -10.32 8.59 -7.17
N ARG A 161 -11.04 9.72 -7.12
CA ARG A 161 -12.36 9.88 -6.50
C ARG A 161 -12.41 9.43 -5.03
N HIS A 162 -11.36 9.72 -4.28
CA HIS A 162 -11.36 9.46 -2.84
C HIS A 162 -12.28 10.44 -2.09
N PRO A 163 -12.86 10.04 -0.94
CA PRO A 163 -13.68 10.92 -0.11
C PRO A 163 -12.87 12.13 0.38
N PHE A 164 -13.26 13.33 -0.03
CA PHE A 164 -12.50 14.58 0.16
C PHE A 164 -12.14 14.85 1.64
N PHE A 165 -13.15 14.90 2.52
CA PHE A 165 -12.95 15.22 3.94
C PHE A 165 -11.98 14.26 4.64
N THR A 166 -12.15 12.95 4.45
CA THR A 166 -11.30 11.95 5.13
C THR A 166 -9.92 11.86 4.51
N SER A 167 -9.79 12.09 3.20
CA SER A 167 -8.53 11.91 2.48
C SER A 167 -7.62 13.14 2.51
N VAL A 168 -8.19 14.34 2.63
CA VAL A 168 -7.45 15.61 2.60
C VAL A 168 -7.28 16.19 4.00
N ILE A 169 -8.37 16.36 4.75
CA ILE A 169 -8.35 17.05 6.06
C ILE A 169 -7.85 16.12 7.16
N LEU A 170 -8.37 14.89 7.22
CA LEU A 170 -7.97 13.89 8.22
C LEU A 170 -6.72 13.09 7.80
N HIS A 171 -6.02 13.53 6.75
CA HIS A 171 -4.82 12.91 6.25
C HIS A 171 -3.74 12.62 7.31
N PRO A 172 -3.33 13.58 8.18
CA PRO A 172 -2.30 13.30 9.18
C PRO A 172 -2.70 12.19 10.15
N PHE A 173 -3.99 12.09 10.51
CA PHE A 173 -4.51 10.99 11.32
C PHE A 173 -4.48 9.66 10.57
N GLY A 174 -4.80 9.65 9.27
CA GLY A 174 -4.69 8.47 8.42
C GLY A 174 -3.24 7.95 8.32
N ILE A 175 -2.26 8.85 8.22
CA ILE A 175 -0.84 8.47 8.23
C ILE A 175 -0.42 7.94 9.59
N LEU A 176 -0.77 8.61 10.69
CA LEU A 176 -0.48 8.12 12.03
C LEU A 176 -1.03 6.70 12.24
N LEU A 177 -2.28 6.45 11.82
CA LEU A 177 -2.86 5.12 11.90
C LEU A 177 -2.11 4.12 11.02
N THR A 178 -1.70 4.51 9.81
CA THR A 178 -0.89 3.66 8.91
C THR A 178 0.48 3.33 9.53
N LEU A 179 1.12 4.29 10.20
CA LEU A 179 2.37 4.08 10.93
C LEU A 179 2.16 3.08 12.09
N LEU A 180 1.08 3.22 12.86
CA LEU A 180 0.77 2.28 13.95
C LEU A 180 0.51 0.85 13.43
N ILE A 181 -0.26 0.72 12.35
CA ILE A 181 -0.51 -0.57 11.68
C ILE A 181 0.80 -1.16 11.14
N GLY A 182 1.70 -0.32 10.63
CA GLY A 182 3.03 -0.70 10.16
C GLY A 182 3.91 -1.24 11.29
N ILE A 183 3.97 -0.55 12.42
CA ILE A 183 4.71 -1.02 13.61
C ILE A 183 4.14 -2.37 14.07
N ASN A 184 2.82 -2.51 14.11
CA ASN A 184 2.17 -3.78 14.43
C ASN A 184 2.51 -4.87 13.39
N SER A 185 2.61 -4.53 12.11
CA SER A 185 3.06 -5.44 11.04
C SER A 185 4.44 -6.01 11.32
N PHE A 186 5.40 -5.14 11.65
CA PHE A 186 6.76 -5.53 12.00
C PHE A 186 6.79 -6.48 13.21
N PHE A 187 6.09 -6.14 14.29
CA PHE A 187 6.05 -6.99 15.48
C PHE A 187 5.36 -8.33 15.25
N GLN A 188 4.29 -8.39 14.45
CA GLN A 188 3.61 -9.65 14.15
C GLN A 188 4.51 -10.61 13.36
N VAL A 189 5.25 -10.09 12.37
CA VAL A 189 6.22 -10.89 11.61
C VAL A 189 7.36 -11.36 12.51
N ARG A 190 7.95 -10.46 13.31
CA ARG A 190 9.05 -10.80 14.22
C ARG A 190 8.67 -11.80 15.31
N ARG A 191 7.40 -11.80 15.74
CA ARG A 191 6.86 -12.78 16.70
C ARG A 191 6.45 -14.11 16.06
N GLY A 192 6.58 -14.27 14.74
CA GLY A 192 6.11 -15.46 14.02
C GLY A 192 4.60 -15.65 14.07
N ARG A 193 3.83 -14.60 14.40
CA ARG A 193 2.37 -14.67 14.61
C ARG A 193 1.60 -14.16 13.40
N LEU A 194 2.16 -14.27 12.20
CA LEU A 194 1.44 -13.86 11.01
C LEU A 194 0.30 -14.85 10.74
N GLN A 195 -0.89 -14.50 11.20
CA GLN A 195 -2.10 -15.29 10.98
C GLN A 195 -2.94 -14.66 9.87
N TRP A 196 -3.28 -15.44 8.84
CA TRP A 196 -4.17 -15.00 7.77
C TRP A 196 -5.34 -15.98 7.62
N LYS A 197 -6.56 -15.47 7.81
CA LYS A 197 -7.81 -16.27 7.72
C LYS A 197 -7.71 -17.61 8.48
N GLY A 198 -7.12 -17.59 9.68
CA GLY A 198 -6.95 -18.77 10.54
C GLY A 198 -5.73 -19.65 10.23
N ARG A 199 -4.88 -19.31 9.24
CA ARG A 199 -3.65 -20.03 8.92
C ARG A 199 -2.44 -19.29 9.47
N GLN A 200 -1.53 -20.00 10.16
CA GLN A 200 -0.20 -19.47 10.46
C GLN A 200 0.66 -19.51 9.21
N ILE A 201 1.30 -18.39 8.90
CA ILE A 201 2.23 -18.30 7.78
C ILE A 201 3.66 -18.27 8.34
N ASN A 202 4.42 -19.32 8.05
CA ASN A 202 5.85 -19.36 8.33
C ASN A 202 6.59 -18.57 7.26
N LEU A 203 6.94 -17.32 7.58
CA LEU A 203 7.83 -16.53 6.77
C LEU A 203 9.27 -16.98 7.04
N GLN A 204 9.94 -17.55 6.02
CA GLN A 204 11.41 -17.65 6.04
C GLN A 204 11.95 -16.24 5.77
N VAL A 205 12.13 -15.47 6.84
CA VAL A 205 12.80 -14.16 6.78
C VAL A 205 14.29 -14.44 6.69
N ASN A 206 14.83 -14.42 5.47
CA ASN A 206 16.29 -14.34 5.30
C ASN A 206 16.68 -12.89 5.61
N GLU A 207 17.38 -12.70 6.73
CA GLU A 207 18.00 -11.43 7.13
C GLU A 207 19.02 -10.94 6.09
#